data_AF-A0A5P9CGQ5-F1
#
_entry.id   AF-A0A5P9CGQ5-F1
#
_cell.length_a   1.000
_cell.length_b   1.000
_cell.length_c   1.000
_cell.angle_alpha   90.00
_cell.angle_beta   90.00
_cell.angle_gamma   90.00
#
_symmetry.space_group_name_H-M   'P 1'
#
loop_
_entity.id
_entity.type
_entity.pdbx_description
1 polymer ?
#
loop_
_entity_poly.entity_id
_entity_poly.type
_entity_poly.pdbx_seq_one_letter_code
_entity_poly.pdbx_strand_id
1 'polypeptide(L)'
;MKKLYNRFVENIKSMKNGIILLSKLIVFFHRETKTEYLKISLNMFFGKFINMLVMFMPLKLMFVLTGDKNIEVFATLEAYIGRSNYIGMVLFFLTFFYIANVMLNVYKAKLINRQEALVDLENYLFSSRDIKASTVQRTVVPFCQMLSDTLLVFFVNVLLLFMNPILGLCFTLVLVLFYLIHEQWVFSSHETNLLRKLAIDKSNLVQILSMVMFLVAFFVLVFVVISYGINGILAILMLLLIRLANSAYKSHMSAQIKLRRFYS
;
A
#
# COMPACT_ATOMS: atom_id res chain seq x y z
N MET A 1 19.36 -7.11 29.29
CA MET A 1 19.54 -7.69 27.93
C MET A 1 18.74 -8.97 27.67
N LYS A 2 18.79 -10.04 28.50
CA LYS A 2 18.04 -11.30 28.28
C LYS A 2 16.53 -11.13 27.99
N LYS A 3 15.85 -10.22 28.69
CA LYS A 3 14.41 -9.95 28.49
C LYS A 3 14.08 -9.27 27.15
N LEU A 4 14.99 -8.48 26.60
CA LEU A 4 14.86 -7.85 25.27
C LEU A 4 15.10 -8.88 24.16
N TYR A 5 16.12 -9.74 24.34
CA TYR A 5 16.42 -10.81 23.41
C TYR A 5 15.27 -11.83 23.30
N ASN A 6 14.72 -12.29 24.44
CA ASN A 6 13.58 -13.22 24.42
C ASN A 6 12.34 -12.63 23.73
N ARG A 7 12.06 -11.33 23.94
CA ARG A 7 10.97 -10.62 23.23
C ARG A 7 11.22 -10.54 21.73
N PHE A 8 12.45 -10.31 21.31
CA PHE A 8 12.82 -10.29 19.89
C PHE A 8 12.62 -11.66 19.23
N VAL A 9 13.00 -12.74 19.92
CA VAL A 9 12.80 -14.13 19.45
C VAL A 9 11.30 -14.47 19.36
N GLU A 10 10.48 -14.07 20.33
CA GLU A 10 9.03 -14.25 20.27
C GLU A 10 8.39 -13.46 19.11
N ASN A 11 8.87 -12.25 18.82
CA ASN A 11 8.40 -11.45 17.69
C ASN A 11 8.73 -12.11 16.35
N ILE A 12 9.94 -12.67 16.19
CA ILE A 12 10.31 -13.44 15.00
C ILE A 12 9.39 -14.66 14.85
N LYS A 13 9.03 -15.33 15.96
CA LYS A 13 8.09 -16.46 15.94
C LYS A 13 6.67 -16.02 15.54
N SER A 14 6.20 -14.88 16.04
CA SER A 14 4.91 -14.28 15.65
C SER A 14 4.87 -13.92 14.17
N MET A 15 5.94 -13.30 13.66
CA MET A 15 6.10 -12.96 12.25
C MET A 15 6.10 -14.22 11.37
N LYS A 16 6.86 -15.24 11.75
CA LYS A 16 6.89 -16.54 11.06
C LYS A 16 5.50 -17.19 11.04
N ASN A 17 4.77 -17.15 12.16
CA ASN A 17 3.40 -17.67 12.23
C ASN A 17 2.43 -16.86 11.35
N GLY A 18 2.58 -15.54 11.30
CA GLY A 18 1.82 -14.67 10.39
C GLY A 18 2.05 -15.01 8.92
N ILE A 19 3.32 -15.24 8.52
CA ILE A 19 3.69 -15.66 7.17
C ILE A 19 3.13 -17.06 6.83
N ILE A 20 3.19 -18.00 7.78
CA ILE A 20 2.63 -19.34 7.61
C ILE A 20 1.10 -19.26 7.47
N LEU A 21 0.43 -18.43 8.28
CA LEU A 21 -1.01 -18.19 8.18
C LEU A 21 -1.39 -17.61 6.82
N LEU A 22 -0.63 -16.63 6.34
CA LEU A 22 -0.76 -16.03 5.01
C LEU A 22 -0.63 -17.07 3.90
N SER A 23 0.40 -17.92 3.97
CA SER A 23 0.63 -19.00 3.00
C SER A 23 -0.53 -20.01 3.01
N LYS A 24 -1.01 -20.41 4.19
CA LYS A 24 -2.18 -21.28 4.33
C LYS A 24 -3.45 -20.64 3.79
N LEU A 25 -3.66 -19.33 3.99
CA LEU A 25 -4.78 -18.57 3.43
C LEU A 25 -4.70 -18.51 1.90
N ILE A 26 -3.51 -18.31 1.32
CA ILE A 26 -3.33 -18.36 -0.14
C ILE A 26 -3.75 -19.73 -0.69
N VAL A 27 -3.29 -20.82 -0.07
CA VAL A 27 -3.65 -22.19 -0.51
C VAL A 27 -5.14 -22.44 -0.34
N PHE A 28 -5.74 -22.00 0.77
CA PHE A 28 -7.17 -22.13 1.04
C PHE A 28 -8.03 -21.35 0.05
N PHE A 29 -7.73 -20.07 -0.20
CA PHE A 29 -8.47 -19.27 -1.17
C PHE A 29 -8.26 -19.75 -2.61
N HIS A 30 -7.13 -20.37 -2.91
CA HIS A 30 -6.87 -20.97 -4.22
C HIS A 30 -7.59 -22.30 -4.45
N ARG A 31 -7.64 -23.17 -3.43
CA ARG A 31 -8.18 -24.53 -3.55
C ARG A 31 -9.66 -24.64 -3.20
N GLU A 32 -10.13 -23.94 -2.18
CA GLU A 32 -11.48 -24.16 -1.61
C GLU A 32 -12.49 -23.10 -2.04
N THR A 33 -12.07 -21.86 -2.23
CA THR A 33 -12.98 -20.82 -2.73
C THR A 33 -12.76 -20.65 -4.23
N LYS A 34 -13.76 -20.88 -5.06
CA LYS A 34 -13.75 -20.56 -6.51
C LYS A 34 -13.69 -19.04 -6.79
N THR A 35 -13.17 -18.24 -5.85
CA THR A 35 -13.13 -16.79 -5.91
C THR A 35 -11.96 -16.34 -6.78
N GLU A 36 -12.19 -15.36 -7.64
CA GLU A 36 -11.14 -14.76 -8.49
C GLU A 36 -10.29 -13.74 -7.70
N TYR A 37 -9.73 -14.15 -6.55
CA TYR A 37 -9.04 -13.25 -5.61
C TYR A 37 -7.86 -12.50 -6.25
N LEU A 38 -7.16 -13.11 -7.22
CA LEU A 38 -6.09 -12.44 -7.99
C LEU A 38 -6.63 -11.30 -8.84
N LYS A 39 -7.76 -11.48 -9.54
CA LYS A 39 -8.35 -10.42 -10.38
C LYS A 39 -8.81 -9.26 -9.52
N ILE A 40 -9.40 -9.54 -8.34
CA ILE A 40 -9.80 -8.49 -7.40
C ILE A 40 -8.59 -7.74 -6.84
N SER A 41 -7.56 -8.47 -6.41
CA SER A 41 -6.33 -7.87 -5.89
C SER A 41 -5.63 -6.98 -6.92
N LEU A 42 -5.54 -7.44 -8.18
CA LEU A 42 -5.01 -6.65 -9.29
C LEU A 42 -5.85 -5.41 -9.57
N ASN A 43 -7.17 -5.52 -9.57
CA ASN A 43 -8.04 -4.35 -9.75
C ASN A 43 -7.90 -3.33 -8.62
N MET A 44 -7.80 -3.81 -7.37
CA MET A 44 -7.54 -2.93 -6.22
C MET A 44 -6.18 -2.23 -6.36
N PHE A 45 -5.18 -2.91 -6.93
CA PHE A 45 -3.86 -2.35 -7.19
C PHE A 45 -3.93 -1.27 -8.29
N PHE A 46 -4.53 -1.59 -9.45
CA PHE A 46 -4.69 -0.65 -10.56
C PHE A 46 -5.52 0.57 -10.16
N GLY A 47 -6.58 0.39 -9.36
CA GLY A 47 -7.37 1.51 -8.84
C GLY A 47 -6.53 2.46 -7.98
N LYS A 48 -5.70 1.94 -7.07
CA LYS A 48 -4.80 2.78 -6.25
C LYS A 48 -3.73 3.48 -7.09
N PHE A 49 -3.19 2.79 -8.09
CA PHE A 49 -2.17 3.34 -8.99
C PHE A 49 -2.73 4.44 -9.89
N ILE A 50 -3.87 4.22 -10.54
CA ILE A 50 -4.53 5.22 -11.39
C ILE A 50 -4.96 6.43 -10.57
N ASN A 51 -5.47 6.22 -9.36
CA ASN A 51 -5.79 7.32 -8.46
C ASN A 51 -4.56 8.20 -8.15
N MET A 52 -3.36 7.61 -8.05
CA MET A 52 -2.12 8.36 -7.89
C MET A 52 -1.75 9.15 -9.15
N LEU A 53 -1.88 8.56 -10.34
CA LEU A 53 -1.66 9.27 -11.62
C LEU A 53 -2.61 10.47 -11.79
N VAL A 54 -3.87 10.29 -11.41
CA VAL A 54 -4.89 11.35 -11.41
C VAL A 54 -4.54 12.48 -10.45
N MET A 55 -3.87 12.20 -9.32
CA MET A 55 -3.37 13.24 -8.41
C MET A 55 -2.09 13.92 -8.92
N PHE A 56 -1.23 13.20 -9.65
CA PHE A 56 0.04 13.73 -10.16
C PHE A 56 -0.13 14.64 -11.38
N MET A 57 -1.01 14.28 -12.32
CA MET A 57 -1.16 15.02 -13.58
C MET A 57 -1.57 16.50 -13.42
N PRO A 58 -2.55 16.86 -12.55
CA PRO A 58 -2.88 18.27 -12.31
C PRO A 58 -1.68 19.06 -11.76
N LEU A 59 -0.92 18.46 -10.84
CA LEU A 59 0.29 19.09 -10.29
C LEU A 59 1.31 19.34 -11.40
N LYS A 60 1.57 18.33 -12.24
CA LYS A 60 2.48 18.46 -13.39
C LYS A 60 2.01 19.54 -14.36
N LEU A 61 0.71 19.62 -14.65
CA LEU A 61 0.13 20.66 -15.51
C LEU A 61 0.38 22.05 -14.91
N MET A 62 0.17 22.23 -13.60
CA MET A 62 0.44 23.49 -12.92
C MET A 62 1.90 23.92 -13.04
N PHE A 63 2.87 23.00 -12.91
CA PHE A 63 4.30 23.31 -13.10
C PHE A 63 4.64 23.70 -14.53
N VAL A 64 4.03 23.03 -15.51
CA VAL A 64 4.20 23.39 -16.94
C VAL A 64 3.61 24.77 -17.22
N LEU A 65 2.51 25.14 -16.56
CA LEU A 65 1.89 26.46 -16.69
C LEU A 65 2.73 27.56 -16.02
N THR A 66 3.38 27.29 -14.89
CA THR A 66 4.25 28.27 -14.20
C THR A 66 5.61 28.46 -14.87
N GLY A 67 5.99 27.60 -15.82
CA GLY A 67 7.25 27.73 -16.58
C GLY A 67 8.50 27.30 -15.80
N ASP A 68 8.32 26.55 -14.72
CA ASP A 68 9.45 25.99 -13.97
C ASP A 68 10.18 24.91 -14.78
N LYS A 69 11.48 24.73 -14.49
CA LYS A 69 12.36 23.77 -15.18
C LYS A 69 11.71 22.37 -15.20
N ASN A 70 11.22 21.99 -16.38
CA ASN A 70 10.72 20.66 -16.65
C ASN A 70 11.87 19.63 -16.65
N ILE A 71 11.55 18.37 -16.39
CA ILE A 71 12.48 17.24 -16.57
C ILE A 71 12.98 17.27 -18.02
N GLU A 72 14.28 17.09 -18.28
CA GLU A 72 14.90 17.21 -19.61
C GLU A 72 14.14 16.45 -20.72
N VAL A 73 13.62 15.25 -20.41
CA VAL A 73 12.81 14.42 -21.32
C VAL A 73 11.46 15.05 -21.68
N PHE A 74 10.84 15.78 -20.75
CA PHE A 74 9.58 16.47 -21.00
C PHE A 74 9.78 17.85 -21.61
N ALA A 75 10.90 18.52 -21.31
CA ALA A 75 11.28 19.79 -21.93
C ALA A 75 11.57 19.62 -23.44
N THR A 76 12.19 18.50 -23.84
CA THR A 76 12.39 18.14 -25.25
C THR A 76 11.07 17.84 -25.97
N LEU A 77 10.14 17.15 -25.30
CA LEU A 77 8.78 16.90 -25.81
C LEU A 77 7.96 18.20 -25.95
N GLU A 78 8.06 19.11 -24.99
CA GLU A 78 7.40 20.42 -25.02
C GLU A 78 7.96 21.32 -26.13
N ALA A 79 9.28 21.31 -26.34
CA ALA A 79 9.94 22.03 -27.42
C ALA A 79 9.59 21.46 -28.81
N TYR A 80 9.40 20.14 -28.93
CA TYR A 80 9.06 19.48 -30.20
C TYR A 80 7.59 19.66 -30.60
N ILE A 81 6.66 19.58 -29.63
CA ILE A 81 5.20 19.58 -29.89
C ILE A 81 4.61 21.00 -29.83
N GLY A 82 5.28 21.93 -29.15
CA GLY A 82 4.76 23.26 -28.85
C GLY A 82 3.89 23.26 -27.59
N ARG A 83 4.11 24.26 -26.72
CA ARG A 83 3.51 24.37 -25.38
C ARG A 83 1.98 24.26 -25.38
N SER A 84 1.30 24.91 -26.32
CA SER A 84 -0.17 24.86 -26.43
C SER A 84 -0.70 23.46 -26.72
N ASN A 85 -0.08 22.74 -27.65
CA ASN A 85 -0.49 21.38 -28.02
C ASN A 85 -0.15 20.38 -26.91
N TYR A 86 0.99 20.55 -26.24
CA TYR A 86 1.36 19.73 -25.08
C TYR A 86 0.34 19.88 -23.93
N ILE A 87 -0.04 21.11 -23.58
CA ILE A 87 -1.06 21.38 -22.55
C ILE A 87 -2.40 20.72 -22.93
N GLY A 88 -2.83 20.86 -24.19
CA GLY A 88 -4.05 20.20 -24.69
C GLY A 88 -3.99 18.68 -24.56
N MET A 89 -2.85 18.07 -24.89
CA MET A 89 -2.65 16.62 -24.78
C MET A 89 -2.68 16.15 -23.32
N VAL A 90 -2.03 16.88 -22.40
CA VAL A 90 -2.05 16.56 -20.97
C VAL A 90 -3.46 16.68 -20.39
N LEU A 91 -4.24 17.69 -20.79
CA LEU A 91 -5.65 17.83 -20.37
C LEU A 91 -6.54 16.71 -20.90
N PHE A 92 -6.31 16.26 -22.13
CA PHE A 92 -7.00 15.10 -22.69
C PHE A 92 -6.70 13.83 -21.90
N PHE A 93 -5.43 13.54 -21.65
CA PHE A 93 -5.04 12.41 -20.80
C PHE A 93 -5.62 12.53 -19.40
N LEU A 94 -5.57 13.71 -18.76
CA LEU A 94 -6.16 13.94 -17.45
C LEU A 94 -7.64 13.51 -17.40
N THR A 95 -8.42 13.97 -18.39
CA THR A 95 -9.85 13.64 -18.50
C THR A 95 -10.06 12.14 -18.66
N PHE A 96 -9.29 11.50 -19.55
CA PHE A 96 -9.35 10.06 -19.76
C PHE A 96 -9.04 9.25 -18.49
N PHE A 97 -7.94 9.59 -17.80
CA PHE A 97 -7.55 8.93 -16.56
C PHE A 97 -8.58 9.13 -15.45
N TYR A 98 -9.24 10.28 -15.39
CA TYR A 98 -10.31 10.53 -14.42
C TYR A 98 -11.51 9.63 -14.66
N ILE A 99 -11.96 9.52 -15.92
CA ILE A 99 -13.05 8.62 -16.31
C ILE A 99 -12.67 7.15 -16.01
N ALA A 100 -11.45 6.75 -16.35
CA ALA A 100 -10.94 5.41 -16.06
C ALA A 100 -10.93 5.12 -14.55
N ASN A 101 -10.53 6.09 -13.71
CA ASN A 101 -10.55 5.96 -12.25
C ASN A 101 -11.97 5.73 -11.71
N VAL A 102 -12.94 6.49 -12.20
CA VAL A 102 -14.35 6.33 -11.82
C VAL A 102 -14.86 4.94 -12.23
N MET A 103 -14.59 4.53 -13.47
CA MET A 103 -14.98 3.21 -13.98
C MET A 103 -14.39 2.06 -13.16
N LEU A 104 -13.12 2.15 -12.78
CA LEU A 104 -12.46 1.15 -11.94
C LEU A 104 -13.06 1.09 -10.53
N ASN A 105 -13.39 2.23 -9.94
CA ASN A 105 -14.03 2.27 -8.62
C ASN A 105 -15.43 1.64 -8.65
N VAL A 106 -16.21 1.90 -9.71
CA VAL A 106 -17.52 1.26 -9.91
C VAL A 106 -17.36 -0.25 -10.16
N TYR A 107 -16.40 -0.66 -10.99
CA TYR A 107 -16.17 -2.06 -11.30
C TYR A 107 -15.68 -2.85 -10.08
N LYS A 108 -14.83 -2.24 -9.24
CA LYS A 108 -14.43 -2.79 -7.93
C LYS A 108 -15.64 -3.02 -7.02
N ALA A 109 -16.54 -2.05 -6.91
CA ALA A 109 -17.75 -2.19 -6.10
C ALA A 109 -18.64 -3.36 -6.60
N LYS A 110 -18.83 -3.46 -7.93
CA LYS A 110 -19.57 -4.57 -8.53
C LYS A 110 -18.92 -5.93 -8.30
N LEU A 111 -17.59 -6.03 -8.38
CA LEU A 111 -16.84 -7.27 -8.13
C LEU A 111 -16.95 -7.74 -6.69
N ILE A 112 -16.87 -6.83 -5.71
CA ILE A 112 -17.05 -7.16 -4.30
C ILE A 112 -18.46 -7.70 -4.05
N ASN A 113 -19.48 -7.01 -4.54
CA ASN A 113 -20.87 -7.45 -4.40
C ASN A 113 -21.14 -8.80 -5.09
N ARG A 114 -20.51 -9.04 -6.24
CA ARG A 114 -20.63 -10.33 -6.96
C ARG A 114 -19.92 -11.47 -6.23
N GLN A 115 -18.84 -11.19 -5.52
CA GLN A 115 -18.17 -12.20 -4.69
C GLN A 115 -18.93 -12.49 -3.39
N GLU A 116 -19.56 -11.49 -2.78
CA GLU A 116 -20.49 -11.73 -1.66
C GLU A 116 -21.64 -12.68 -2.06
N ALA A 117 -22.09 -12.62 -3.31
CA ALA A 117 -23.12 -13.51 -3.85
C ALA A 117 -22.61 -14.91 -4.27
N LEU A 118 -21.30 -15.11 -4.44
CA LEU A 118 -20.70 -16.38 -4.90
C LEU A 118 -20.12 -17.25 -3.77
N VAL A 119 -19.96 -16.70 -2.57
CA VAL A 119 -19.55 -17.50 -1.41
C VAL A 119 -20.80 -18.21 -0.88
N ASP A 120 -20.93 -19.48 -1.26
CA ASP A 120 -22.01 -20.38 -0.87
C ASP A 120 -22.11 -20.51 0.67
N LEU A 121 -23.33 -20.76 1.14
CA LEU A 121 -23.75 -20.86 2.55
C LEU A 121 -23.14 -22.03 3.34
N GLU A 122 -22.21 -22.80 2.75
CA GLU A 122 -21.60 -23.96 3.39
C GLU A 122 -20.42 -23.59 4.30
N ASN A 123 -20.17 -24.44 5.30
CA ASN A 123 -19.02 -24.28 6.19
C ASN A 123 -17.75 -24.70 5.46
N TYR A 124 -16.72 -23.84 5.49
CA TYR A 124 -15.43 -24.12 4.87
C TYR A 124 -14.43 -24.63 5.91
N LEU A 125 -13.56 -25.57 5.51
CA LEU A 125 -12.59 -26.20 6.40
C LEU A 125 -11.24 -25.48 6.32
N PHE A 126 -10.98 -24.59 7.28
CA PHE A 126 -9.66 -23.96 7.39
C PHE A 126 -8.87 -24.57 8.54
N SER A 127 -7.76 -25.24 8.22
CA SER A 127 -6.84 -25.81 9.23
C SER A 127 -7.54 -26.71 10.25
N SER A 128 -8.43 -27.59 9.78
CA SER A 128 -9.19 -28.56 10.59
C SER A 128 -10.26 -27.96 11.52
N ARG A 129 -10.70 -26.72 11.27
CA ARG A 129 -11.86 -26.10 11.93
C ARG A 129 -12.90 -25.69 10.89
N ASP A 130 -14.17 -25.89 11.21
CA ASP A 130 -15.29 -25.39 10.42
C ASP A 130 -15.42 -23.88 10.61
N ILE A 131 -15.24 -23.15 9.51
CA ILE A 131 -15.43 -21.70 9.45
C ILE A 131 -16.69 -21.42 8.66
N LYS A 132 -17.62 -20.70 9.29
CA LYS A 132 -18.86 -20.25 8.65
C LYS A 132 -18.55 -19.43 7.39
N ALA A 133 -19.34 -19.61 6.33
CA ALA A 133 -19.30 -18.81 5.10
C ALA A 133 -19.27 -17.29 5.35
N SER A 134 -19.99 -16.81 6.36
CA SER A 134 -20.02 -15.39 6.75
C SER A 134 -18.66 -14.84 7.19
N THR A 135 -17.82 -15.69 7.79
CA THR A 135 -16.46 -15.30 8.21
C THR A 135 -15.54 -15.27 7.01
N VAL A 136 -15.69 -16.20 6.06
CA VAL A 136 -14.94 -16.22 4.79
C VAL A 136 -15.28 -15.00 3.94
N GLN A 137 -16.56 -14.65 3.77
CA GLN A 137 -16.98 -13.43 3.06
C GLN A 137 -16.33 -12.17 3.64
N ARG A 138 -16.28 -12.06 4.97
CA ARG A 138 -15.68 -10.91 5.67
C ARG A 138 -14.16 -10.85 5.58
N THR A 139 -13.48 -11.96 5.26
CA THR A 139 -12.02 -12.06 5.24
C THR A 139 -11.43 -12.05 3.83
N VAL A 140 -12.22 -12.35 2.79
CA VAL A 140 -11.83 -12.25 1.37
C VAL A 140 -11.37 -10.84 1.00
N VAL A 141 -12.15 -9.80 1.36
CA VAL A 141 -11.81 -8.41 1.02
C VAL A 141 -10.52 -7.95 1.72
N PRO A 142 -10.36 -8.13 3.05
CA PRO A 142 -9.09 -7.88 3.73
C PRO A 142 -7.91 -8.64 3.12
N PHE A 143 -8.10 -9.90 2.72
CA PHE A 143 -7.04 -10.71 2.12
C PHE A 143 -6.62 -10.20 0.74
N CYS A 144 -7.59 -9.90 -0.14
CA CYS A 144 -7.31 -9.29 -1.44
C CYS A 144 -6.65 -7.92 -1.30
N GLN A 145 -7.09 -7.12 -0.33
CA GLN A 145 -6.51 -5.82 -0.02
C GLN A 145 -5.06 -5.95 0.46
N MET A 146 -4.78 -6.91 1.34
CA MET A 146 -3.44 -7.18 1.85
C MET A 146 -2.48 -7.58 0.71
N LEU A 147 -2.91 -8.47 -0.20
CA LEU A 147 -2.13 -8.86 -1.38
C LEU A 147 -1.88 -7.68 -2.32
N SER A 148 -2.92 -6.90 -2.60
CA SER A 148 -2.86 -5.72 -3.46
C SER A 148 -1.88 -4.69 -2.91
N ASP A 149 -1.91 -4.48 -1.60
CA ASP A 149 -1.00 -3.55 -0.91
C ASP A 149 0.44 -4.03 -0.91
N THR A 150 0.69 -5.32 -0.74
CA THR A 150 2.04 -5.89 -0.83
C THR A 150 2.62 -5.70 -2.23
N LEU A 151 1.83 -5.97 -3.28
CA LEU A 151 2.24 -5.72 -4.66
C LEU A 151 2.51 -4.24 -4.92
N LEU A 152 1.67 -3.35 -4.36
CA LEU A 152 1.84 -1.91 -4.54
C LEU A 152 3.11 -1.39 -3.87
N VAL A 153 3.38 -1.77 -2.61
CA VAL A 153 4.60 -1.37 -1.91
C VAL A 153 5.84 -1.88 -2.64
N PHE A 154 5.81 -3.14 -3.11
CA PHE A 154 6.90 -3.70 -3.89
C PHE A 154 7.13 -2.92 -5.19
N PHE A 155 6.08 -2.67 -5.97
CA PHE A 155 6.15 -1.93 -7.22
C PHE A 155 6.67 -0.49 -7.02
N VAL A 156 6.16 0.22 -6.01
CA VAL A 156 6.64 1.56 -5.67
C VAL A 156 8.12 1.54 -5.29
N ASN A 157 8.57 0.54 -4.54
CA ASN A 157 9.96 0.44 -4.14
C ASN A 157 10.90 0.21 -5.35
N VAL A 158 10.48 -0.64 -6.30
CA VAL A 158 11.20 -0.84 -7.56
C VAL A 158 11.27 0.45 -8.37
N LEU A 159 10.16 1.21 -8.47
CA LEU A 159 10.16 2.50 -9.15
C LEU A 159 11.10 3.51 -8.47
N LEU A 160 11.08 3.60 -7.13
CA LEU A 160 11.98 4.48 -6.38
C LEU A 160 13.45 4.10 -6.60
N LEU A 161 13.79 2.81 -6.60
CA LEU A 161 15.15 2.33 -6.90
C LEU A 161 15.58 2.70 -8.33
N PHE A 162 14.68 2.62 -9.29
CA PHE A 162 14.96 3.02 -10.68
C PHE A 162 15.18 4.53 -10.82
N MET A 163 14.38 5.34 -10.11
CA MET A 163 14.51 6.80 -10.16
C MET A 163 15.72 7.31 -9.38
N ASN A 164 15.97 6.77 -8.20
CA ASN A 164 17.15 7.06 -7.39
C ASN A 164 17.47 5.85 -6.47
N PRO A 165 18.56 5.12 -6.71
CA PRO A 165 18.86 3.90 -5.97
C PRO A 165 19.10 4.15 -4.49
N ILE A 166 19.66 5.31 -4.12
CA ILE A 166 19.95 5.67 -2.74
C ILE A 166 18.65 5.94 -1.98
N LEU A 167 17.73 6.69 -2.59
CA LEU A 167 16.40 6.92 -2.01
C LEU A 167 15.63 5.60 -1.84
N GLY A 168 15.64 4.73 -2.86
CA GLY A 168 14.96 3.43 -2.80
C GLY A 168 15.52 2.54 -1.68
N LEU A 169 16.84 2.50 -1.51
CA LEU A 169 17.47 1.75 -0.41
C LEU A 169 17.12 2.32 0.96
N CYS A 170 17.23 3.64 1.15
CA CYS A 170 16.84 4.30 2.40
C CYS A 170 15.36 4.07 2.72
N PHE A 171 14.48 4.17 1.72
CA PHE A 171 13.05 3.92 1.88
C PHE A 171 12.76 2.46 2.25
N THR A 172 13.45 1.50 1.63
CA THR A 172 13.38 0.08 2.01
C THR A 172 13.77 -0.14 3.46
N LEU A 173 14.86 0.50 3.90
CA LEU A 173 15.34 0.40 5.28
C LEU A 173 14.32 0.97 6.28
N VAL A 174 13.73 2.14 5.96
CA VAL A 174 12.64 2.72 6.76
C VAL A 174 11.45 1.76 6.82
N LEU A 175 11.01 1.20 5.69
CA LEU A 175 9.90 0.23 5.67
C LEU A 175 10.17 -0.99 6.55
N VAL A 176 11.38 -1.58 6.49
CA VAL A 176 11.74 -2.75 7.30
C VAL A 176 11.76 -2.41 8.78
N LEU A 177 12.37 -1.28 9.17
CA LEU A 177 12.39 -0.84 10.57
C LEU A 177 10.97 -0.62 11.11
N PHE A 178 10.11 0.07 10.34
CA PHE A 178 8.73 0.31 10.76
C PHE A 178 7.89 -0.97 10.80
N TYR A 179 8.14 -1.93 9.90
CA TYR A 179 7.53 -3.26 9.96
C TYR A 179 7.89 -3.99 11.26
N LEU A 180 9.17 -3.97 11.67
CA LEU A 180 9.60 -4.57 12.94
C LEU A 180 8.95 -3.89 14.16
N ILE A 181 8.85 -2.55 14.14
CA ILE A 181 8.18 -1.79 15.21
C ILE A 181 6.70 -2.15 15.26
N HIS A 182 6.01 -2.21 14.12
CA HIS A 182 4.60 -2.61 14.05
C HIS A 182 4.39 -4.02 14.60
N GLU A 183 5.21 -4.99 14.20
CA GLU A 183 5.10 -6.36 14.71
C GLU A 183 5.25 -6.41 16.24
N GLN A 184 6.21 -5.65 16.77
CA GLN A 184 6.46 -5.58 18.21
C GLN A 184 5.36 -4.86 19.00
N TRP A 185 4.71 -3.83 18.44
CA TRP A 185 3.77 -3.01 19.20
C TRP A 185 2.31 -3.41 18.99
N VAL A 186 1.95 -3.89 17.79
CA VAL A 186 0.56 -4.24 17.41
C VAL A 186 0.26 -5.71 17.69
N PHE A 187 1.24 -6.60 17.43
CA PHE A 187 1.07 -8.05 17.46
C PHE A 187 1.79 -8.76 18.62
N SER A 188 2.49 -8.02 19.51
CA SER A 188 2.98 -8.62 20.75
C SER A 188 1.81 -9.10 21.60
N SER A 189 1.92 -10.33 22.10
CA SER A 189 0.96 -11.01 22.97
C SER A 189 0.80 -10.36 24.34
N HIS A 190 1.62 -9.36 24.67
CA HIS A 190 1.45 -8.53 25.85
C HIS A 190 0.90 -7.18 25.38
N GLU A 191 -0.32 -6.82 25.80
CA GLU A 191 -0.73 -5.42 25.79
C GLU A 191 0.38 -4.62 26.48
N THR A 192 1.10 -3.81 25.72
CA THR A 192 2.14 -3.00 26.34
C THR A 192 1.46 -2.09 27.37
N ASN A 193 2.04 -1.96 28.56
CA ASN A 193 1.51 -1.05 29.60
C ASN A 193 1.27 0.38 29.08
N LEU A 194 1.91 0.78 27.97
CA LEU A 194 1.64 2.01 27.24
C LEU A 194 0.28 2.01 26.53
N LEU A 195 -0.05 0.99 25.75
CA LEU A 195 -1.36 0.84 25.09
C LEU A 195 -2.52 0.86 26.10
N ARG A 196 -2.35 0.16 27.23
CA ARG A 196 -3.33 0.12 28.32
C ARG A 196 -3.44 1.44 29.09
N LYS A 197 -2.34 2.19 29.25
CA LYS A 197 -2.35 3.53 29.86
C LYS A 197 -2.90 4.63 28.95
N LEU A 198 -2.74 4.48 27.64
CA LEU A 198 -3.17 5.47 26.64
C LEU A 198 -4.58 5.21 26.10
N ALA A 199 -5.20 4.06 26.39
CA ALA A 199 -6.52 3.66 25.88
C ALA A 199 -6.66 3.77 24.34
N ILE A 200 -5.54 3.59 23.61
CA ILE A 200 -5.51 3.71 22.15
C ILE A 200 -5.83 2.35 21.53
N ASP A 201 -6.86 2.28 20.68
CA ASP A 201 -7.15 1.08 19.90
C ASP A 201 -6.02 0.76 18.89
N LYS A 202 -5.81 -0.52 18.58
CA LYS A 202 -4.76 -0.99 17.67
C LYS A 202 -4.84 -0.33 16.29
N SER A 203 -6.05 -0.01 15.82
CA SER A 203 -6.27 0.72 14.56
C SER A 203 -5.70 2.14 14.60
N ASN A 204 -5.89 2.85 15.72
CA ASN A 204 -5.39 4.21 15.92
C ASN A 204 -3.86 4.21 16.06
N LEU A 205 -3.29 3.19 16.70
CA LEU A 205 -1.84 3.03 16.80
C LEU A 205 -1.19 2.86 15.41
N VAL A 206 -1.76 2.02 14.54
CA VAL A 206 -1.28 1.87 13.14
C VAL A 206 -1.36 3.19 12.39
N GLN A 207 -2.42 3.97 12.60
CA GLN A 207 -2.55 5.29 11.99
C GLN A 207 -1.47 6.26 12.44
N ILE A 208 -1.22 6.36 13.75
CA ILE A 208 -0.18 7.24 14.30
C ILE A 208 1.20 6.81 13.76
N LEU A 209 1.50 5.52 13.83
CA LEU A 209 2.81 5.01 13.43
C LEU A 209 3.05 5.14 11.92
N SER A 210 2.01 5.04 11.10
CA SER A 210 2.06 5.36 9.66
C SER A 210 2.31 6.85 9.39
N MET A 211 1.75 7.77 10.18
CA MET A 211 2.08 9.20 10.06
C MET A 211 3.56 9.47 10.37
N VAL A 212 4.08 8.84 11.44
CA VAL A 212 5.50 8.95 11.80
C VAL A 212 6.39 8.36 10.70
N MET A 213 6.02 7.21 10.13
CA MET A 213 6.76 6.62 9.00
C MET A 213 6.83 7.57 7.80
N PHE A 214 5.70 8.19 7.45
CA PHE A 214 5.66 9.17 6.36
C PHE A 214 6.53 10.38 6.63
N LEU A 215 6.51 10.90 7.87
CA LEU A 215 7.33 12.04 8.26
C LEU A 215 8.83 11.73 8.14
N VAL A 216 9.25 10.55 8.62
CA VAL A 216 10.65 10.10 8.49
C VAL A 216 11.03 9.94 7.02
N ALA A 217 10.18 9.30 6.21
CA ALA A 217 10.42 9.14 4.78
C ALA A 217 10.48 10.49 4.04
N PHE A 218 9.68 11.47 4.47
CA PHE A 218 9.73 12.84 3.94
C PHE A 218 11.07 13.52 4.23
N PHE A 219 11.57 13.43 5.46
CA PHE A 219 12.89 14.01 5.78
C PHE A 219 14.02 13.34 4.99
N VAL A 220 13.96 12.02 4.81
CA VAL A 220 14.91 11.29 3.95
C VAL A 220 14.84 11.79 2.50
N LEU A 221 13.64 11.99 1.97
CA LEU A 221 13.46 12.54 0.63
C LEU A 221 14.05 13.95 0.51
N VAL A 222 13.75 14.85 1.46
CA VAL A 222 14.29 16.22 1.46
C VAL A 222 15.81 16.21 1.50
N PHE A 223 16.39 15.39 2.36
CA PHE A 223 17.85 15.23 2.45
C PHE A 223 18.45 14.79 1.11
N VAL A 224 17.91 13.74 0.50
CA VAL A 224 18.39 13.22 -0.80
C VAL A 224 18.21 14.26 -1.92
N VAL A 225 17.08 14.97 -1.96
CA VAL A 225 16.82 15.99 -2.99
C VAL A 225 17.83 17.13 -2.89
N ILE A 226 18.15 17.60 -1.68
CA ILE A 226 19.15 18.64 -1.46
C ILE A 226 20.56 18.14 -1.82
N SER A 227 20.93 16.93 -1.39
CA SER A 227 22.28 16.38 -1.63
C SER A 227 22.56 16.07 -3.10
N TYR A 228 21.56 15.61 -3.86
CA TYR A 228 21.73 15.18 -5.26
C TYR A 228 21.21 16.19 -6.29
N GLY A 229 20.73 17.37 -5.86
CA GLY A 229 20.25 18.42 -6.75
C GLY A 229 19.09 17.97 -7.65
N ILE A 230 18.17 17.16 -7.11
CA ILE A 230 17.09 16.55 -7.90
C ILE A 230 16.07 17.63 -8.33
N ASN A 231 15.65 17.58 -9.60
CA ASN A 231 14.59 18.45 -10.13
C ASN A 231 13.30 18.39 -9.28
N GLY A 232 12.69 19.54 -9.01
CA GLY A 232 11.52 19.66 -8.13
C GLY A 232 10.32 18.78 -8.55
N ILE A 233 10.05 18.65 -9.85
CA ILE A 233 8.97 17.78 -10.36
C ILE A 233 9.24 16.30 -10.04
N LEU A 234 10.50 15.87 -10.15
CA LEU A 234 10.92 14.51 -9.86
C LEU A 234 10.84 14.22 -8.35
N ALA A 235 11.19 15.21 -7.52
CA ALA A 235 10.99 15.15 -6.06
C ALA A 235 9.51 15.02 -5.67
N ILE A 236 8.61 15.74 -6.35
CA ILE A 236 7.16 15.65 -6.11
C ILE A 236 6.62 14.27 -6.52
N LEU A 237 7.07 13.73 -7.65
CA LEU A 237 6.72 12.37 -8.07
C LEU A 237 7.18 11.33 -7.04
N MET A 238 8.42 11.43 -6.56
CA MET A 238 8.95 10.57 -5.49
C MET A 238 8.13 10.70 -4.19
N LEU A 239 7.71 11.93 -3.83
CA LEU A 239 6.87 12.16 -2.65
C LEU A 239 5.50 11.49 -2.78
N LEU A 240 4.86 11.57 -3.95
CA LEU A 240 3.59 10.89 -4.21
C LEU A 240 3.72 9.37 -4.16
N LEU A 241 4.83 8.83 -4.67
CA LEU A 241 5.16 7.41 -4.56
C LEU A 241 5.31 6.98 -3.09
N ILE A 242 6.09 7.72 -2.29
CA ILE A 242 6.23 7.47 -0.85
C ILE A 242 4.87 7.54 -0.13
N ARG A 243 4.04 8.53 -0.46
CA ARG A 243 2.68 8.67 0.09
C ARG A 243 1.80 7.46 -0.25
N LEU A 244 1.88 6.98 -1.49
CA LEU A 244 1.12 5.82 -1.97
C LEU A 244 1.55 4.55 -1.23
N ALA A 245 2.85 4.31 -1.12
CA ALA A 245 3.40 3.18 -0.38
C ALA A 245 3.02 3.24 1.12
N ASN A 246 3.06 4.42 1.75
CA ASN A 246 2.61 4.57 3.12
C ASN A 246 1.11 4.26 3.29
N SER A 247 0.27 4.72 2.36
CA SER A 247 -1.16 4.39 2.38
C SER A 247 -1.42 2.90 2.21
N ALA A 248 -0.67 2.22 1.34
CA ALA A 248 -0.75 0.77 1.17
C ALA A 248 -0.26 0.03 2.41
N TYR A 249 0.84 0.48 3.02
CA TYR A 249 1.36 -0.09 4.26
C TYR A 249 0.35 0.00 5.43
N LYS A 250 -0.28 1.17 5.65
CA LYS A 250 -1.34 1.35 6.65
C LYS A 250 -2.51 0.38 6.42
N SER A 251 -2.92 0.28 5.16
CA SER A 251 -4.01 -0.58 4.71
C SER A 251 -3.68 -2.08 4.91
N HIS A 252 -2.47 -2.48 4.58
CA HIS A 252 -1.94 -3.83 4.80
C HIS A 252 -1.95 -4.21 6.28
N MET A 253 -1.44 -3.34 7.16
CA MET A 253 -1.42 -3.58 8.61
C MET A 253 -2.83 -3.68 9.20
N SER A 254 -3.74 -2.83 8.75
CA SER A 254 -5.15 -2.88 9.17
C SER A 254 -5.84 -4.18 8.72
N ALA A 255 -5.55 -4.65 7.50
CA ALA A 255 -6.05 -5.92 6.98
C ALA A 255 -5.48 -7.13 7.75
N GLN A 256 -4.19 -7.11 8.06
CA GLN A 256 -3.55 -8.15 8.89
C GLN A 256 -4.18 -8.25 10.29
N ILE A 257 -4.48 -7.12 10.94
CA ILE A 257 -5.15 -7.12 12.25
C ILE A 257 -6.52 -7.81 12.15
N LYS A 258 -7.31 -7.49 11.11
CA LYS A 258 -8.62 -8.12 10.89
C LYS A 258 -8.47 -9.63 10.67
N LEU A 259 -7.55 -10.06 9.81
CA LEU A 259 -7.32 -11.48 9.53
C LEU A 259 -6.85 -12.25 10.76
N ARG A 260 -5.90 -11.72 11.54
CA ARG A 260 -5.44 -12.38 12.78
C ARG A 260 -6.53 -12.44 13.84
N ARG A 261 -7.48 -11.50 13.90
CA ARG A 261 -8.63 -11.59 14.83
C ARG A 261 -9.60 -12.75 14.50
N PHE A 262 -9.70 -13.16 13.24
CA PHE A 262 -10.64 -14.22 12.82
C PHE A 262 -10.01 -15.61 12.73
N TYR A 263 -8.68 -15.72 12.55
CA TYR A 263 -7.99 -17.00 12.30
C TYR A 263 -6.90 -17.36 13.33
N SER A 264 -6.63 -16.51 14.33
CA SER A 264 -5.77 -16.82 15.48
C SER A 264 -6.56 -17.48 16.61
#